data_AF-A0A383DJT7-F1
#
_entry.id   AF-A0A383DJT7-F1
#
_cell.length_a   1.000
_cell.length_b   1.000
_cell.length_c   1.000
_cell.angle_alpha   90.00
_cell.angle_beta   90.00
_cell.angle_gamma   90.00
#
_symmetry.space_group_name_H-M   'P 1'
#
loop_
_entity.id
_entity.type
_entity.pdbx_description
1 polymer ?
#
loop_
_entity_poly.entity_id
_entity_poly.type
_entity_poly.pdbx_seq_one_letter_code
_entity_poly.pdbx_strand_id
1 'polypeptide(L)' 'MLSASSKEKDIKTIKKNNKTDLSKIVAEKLAKRAQEKKITKVYFDRGIYKYHGRVKIFAETLRKNGMEF' A
#
# COMPACT_ATOMS: atom_id res chain seq x y z
N MET A 1 13.01 -9.35 1.61
CA MET A 1 11.70 -9.12 0.96
C MET A 1 10.69 -8.60 1.98
N LEU A 2 9.81 -7.68 1.60
CA LEU A 2 8.74 -7.13 2.43
C LEU A 2 7.40 -7.42 1.75
N SER A 3 6.38 -7.76 2.54
CA SER A 3 5.02 -8.01 2.03
C SER A 3 3.99 -7.38 2.96
N ALA A 4 2.89 -6.90 2.38
CA ALA A 4 1.69 -6.49 3.12
C ALA A 4 0.45 -6.89 2.33
N SER A 5 -0.56 -7.43 2.99
CA SER A 5 -1.79 -7.88 2.33
C SER A 5 -3.01 -7.69 3.22
N SER A 6 -4.18 -7.50 2.60
CA SER A 6 -5.49 -7.43 3.25
C SER A 6 -5.86 -8.68 4.06
N LYS A 7 -5.16 -9.80 3.86
CA LYS A 7 -5.34 -11.04 4.63
C LYS A 7 -4.61 -11.05 5.99
N GLU A 8 -3.73 -10.09 6.26
CA GLU A 8 -3.07 -10.00 7.57
C GLU A 8 -4.11 -9.83 8.68
N LYS A 9 -3.95 -10.55 9.80
CA LYS A 9 -4.91 -10.55 10.92
C LYS A 9 -5.23 -9.12 11.36
N ASP A 10 -4.22 -8.27 11.51
CA ASP A 10 -4.36 -6.87 11.93
C ASP A 10 -5.21 -6.01 10.99
N ILE A 11 -5.20 -6.32 9.68
CA ILE A 11 -5.97 -5.57 8.66
C ILE A 11 -7.36 -6.20 8.50
N LYS A 12 -7.47 -7.51 8.69
CA LYS A 12 -8.73 -8.26 8.59
C LYS A 12 -9.70 -7.92 9.73
N THR A 13 -9.20 -7.54 10.91
CA THR A 13 -10.03 -7.03 12.01
C THR A 13 -10.65 -5.68 11.71
N ILE A 14 -10.09 -4.92 10.77
CA ILE A 14 -10.62 -3.62 10.33
C ILE A 14 -11.79 -3.90 9.39
N LYS A 15 -12.99 -4.08 9.97
CA LYS A 15 -14.25 -4.11 9.22
C LYS A 15 -14.51 -2.74 8.60
N LYS A 16 -14.02 -2.52 7.38
CA LYS A 16 -14.40 -1.38 6.55
C LYS A 16 -15.17 -1.85 5.33
N ASN A 17 -16.30 -1.19 5.06
CA ASN A 17 -17.20 -1.50 3.95
C ASN A 17 -16.56 -1.19 2.57
N ASN A 18 -15.55 -0.32 2.51
CA ASN A 18 -14.95 0.14 1.25
C ASN A 18 -13.56 -0.45 0.99
N LYS A 19 -13.43 -1.14 -0.15
CA LYS A 19 -12.17 -1.76 -0.64
C LYS A 19 -11.06 -0.73 -0.93
N THR A 20 -11.41 0.54 -1.14
CA THR A 20 -10.47 1.66 -1.35
C THR A 20 -9.73 2.04 -0.08
N ASP A 21 -10.45 2.15 1.05
CA ASP A 21 -9.81 2.47 2.33
C ASP A 21 -8.94 1.33 2.83
N LEU A 22 -9.33 0.09 2.53
CA LEU A 22 -8.50 -1.07 2.80
C LEU A 22 -7.17 -1.01 2.01
N SER A 23 -7.20 -0.50 0.78
CA SER A 23 -5.98 -0.30 -0.03
C SER A 23 -5.06 0.77 0.58
N LYS A 24 -5.60 1.86 1.14
CA LYS A 24 -4.80 2.88 1.86
C LYS A 24 -4.06 2.29 3.05
N ILE A 25 -4.76 1.53 3.89
CA ILE A 25 -4.18 0.94 5.10
C ILE A 25 -3.06 -0.03 4.75
N VAL A 26 -3.25 -0.87 3.73
CA VAL A 26 -2.20 -1.79 3.27
C VAL A 26 -0.99 -1.01 2.74
N ALA A 27 -1.20 0.06 1.98
CA ALA A 27 -0.13 0.92 1.48
C ALA A 27 0.65 1.59 2.63
N GLU A 28 -0.04 2.21 3.60
CA GLU A 28 0.59 2.82 4.78
C GLU A 28 1.44 1.82 5.56
N LYS A 29 0.91 0.62 5.78
CA LYS A 29 1.64 -0.42 6.51
C LYS A 29 2.88 -0.88 5.76
N LEU A 30 2.77 -1.03 4.43
CA LEU A 30 3.91 -1.36 3.59
C LEU A 30 4.97 -0.26 3.62
N ALA A 31 4.55 1.01 3.55
CA ALA A 31 5.44 2.16 3.62
C ALA A 31 6.19 2.26 4.94
N LYS A 32 5.51 2.10 6.07
CA LYS A 32 6.15 2.07 7.40
C LYS A 32 7.22 0.97 7.49
N ARG A 33 6.87 -0.26 7.08
CA ARG A 33 7.83 -1.39 7.08
C ARG A 33 9.01 -1.16 6.13
N ALA A 34 8.81 -0.46 5.01
CA ALA A 34 9.87 -0.13 4.08
C ALA A 34 10.79 0.97 4.64
N GLN A 35 10.22 2.00 5.28
CA GLN A 35 10.99 3.05 5.95
C GLN A 35 11.84 2.49 7.10
N GLU A 36 11.30 1.57 7.91
CA GLU A 36 12.08 0.88 8.96
C GLU A 36 13.32 0.17 8.38
N LYS A 37 13.20 -0.35 7.16
CA LYS A 37 14.30 -0.99 6.43
C LYS A 37 15.11 -0.03 5.54
N LYS A 38 14.86 1.28 5.64
CA LYS A 38 15.52 2.35 4.86
C LYS A 38 15.36 2.18 3.33
N ILE A 39 14.25 1.58 2.89
CA ILE A 39 13.93 1.42 1.47
C ILE A 39 13.11 2.64 1.04
N THR A 40 13.72 3.53 0.26
CA THR A 40 13.11 4.80 -0.18
C THR A 40 12.76 4.79 -1.66
N LYS A 41 13.64 4.27 -2.53
CA LYS A 41 13.41 4.12 -3.97
C LYS A 41 12.89 2.74 -4.31
N VAL A 42 11.73 2.70 -4.96
CA VAL A 42 11.11 1.46 -5.45
C VAL A 42 10.59 1.67 -6.86
N TYR A 43 10.24 0.58 -7.55
CA TYR A 43 9.48 0.65 -8.79
C TYR A 43 8.05 0.19 -8.52
N PHE A 44 7.07 0.99 -8.90
CA PHE A 44 5.67 0.62 -8.73
C PHE A 44 5.15 -0.13 -9.95
N ASP A 45 5.07 -1.45 -9.81
CA ASP A 45 4.47 -2.31 -10.81
C ASP A 45 2.94 -2.38 -10.65
N ARG A 46 2.24 -1.95 -11.69
CA ARG A 46 0.78 -1.97 -11.80
C ARG A 46 0.25 -3.18 -12.60
N GLY A 47 1.13 -3.95 -13.24
CA GLY A 47 0.79 -5.07 -14.10
C GLY A 47 -0.27 -4.72 -15.14
N ILE A 48 -1.30 -5.57 -15.25
CA ILE A 48 -2.43 -5.42 -16.18
C ILE A 48 -3.51 -4.43 -15.70
N TYR A 49 -3.38 -3.88 -14.49
CA TYR A 49 -4.41 -3.02 -13.91
C TYR A 49 -4.24 -1.57 -14.34
N LYS A 50 -5.34 -0.93 -14.74
CA LYS A 50 -5.36 0.51 -15.02
C LYS A 50 -5.00 1.27 -13.74
N TYR A 51 -4.23 2.35 -13.89
CA TYR A 51 -3.92 3.26 -12.79
C TYR A 51 -5.17 4.08 -12.42
N HIS A 52 -6.08 3.44 -11.70
CA HIS A 52 -7.38 4.00 -11.35
C HIS A 52 -7.90 3.36 -10.05
N GLY A 53 -8.84 4.06 -9.39
CA GLY A 53 -9.48 3.62 -8.16
C GLY A 53 -8.47 3.17 -7.12
N ARG A 54 -8.48 1.87 -6.80
CA ARG A 54 -7.64 1.25 -5.77
C ARG A 54 -6.14 1.39 -6.04
N VAL A 55 -5.70 1.18 -7.28
CA VAL A 55 -4.28 1.22 -7.65
C VAL A 55 -3.73 2.63 -7.53
N LYS A 56 -4.51 3.62 -8.00
CA LYS A 56 -4.17 5.04 -7.86
C LYS A 56 -4.05 5.43 -6.39
N ILE A 57 -5.06 5.11 -5.58
CA ILE A 57 -5.08 5.40 -4.15
C ILE A 57 -3.89 4.74 -3.43
N PHE A 58 -3.59 3.49 -3.75
CA PHE A 58 -2.46 2.77 -3.16
C PHE A 58 -1.12 3.49 -3.45
N ALA A 59 -0.89 3.85 -4.71
CA ALA A 59 0.32 4.58 -5.12
C ALA A 59 0.41 5.98 -4.49
N GLU A 60 -0.69 6.73 -4.48
CA GLU A 60 -0.73 8.06 -3.82
C GLU A 60 -0.41 7.95 -2.34
N THR A 61 -0.95 6.95 -1.65
CA THR A 61 -0.66 6.70 -0.24
C THR A 61 0.81 6.34 -0.01
N LEU A 62 1.42 5.51 -0.86
CA LEU A 62 2.86 5.22 -0.75
C LEU A 62 3.72 6.47 -0.94
N ARG A 63 3.41 7.32 -1.93
CA ARG A 63 4.12 8.59 -2.15
C ARG A 63 3.97 9.55 -0.97
N LYS A 64 2.77 9.65 -0.39
CA LYS A 64 2.54 10.46 0.83
C LYS A 64 3.35 9.97 2.03
N ASN A 65 3.62 8.66 2.10
CA ASN A 65 4.51 8.07 3.09
C ASN A 65 5.97 8.04 2.62
N GLY A 66 6.40 8.96 1.76
CA GLY A 66 7.82 9.18 1.46
C GLY A 66 8.50 8.08 0.65
N MET A 67 7.75 7.18 0.00
CA MET A 67 8.33 6.32 -1.03
C MET A 67 8.48 7.09 -2.34
N GLU A 68 9.66 6.98 -2.95
CA GLU A 68 9.96 7.54 -4.27
C GLU A 68 9.84 6.46 -5.34
N PHE A 69 8.89 6.65 -6.27
CA PHE A 69 8.66 5.82 -7.45
C PHE A 69 7.74 6.49 -8.47
#